data_AF-A0A850NMK4-F1
#
_entry.id   AF-A0A850NMK4-F1
#
_cell.length_a   1.000
_cell.length_b   1.000
_cell.length_c   1.000
_cell.angle_alpha   90.00
_cell.angle_beta   90.00
_cell.angle_gamma   90.00
#
_symmetry.space_group_name_H-M   'P 1'
#
loop_
_entity.id
_entity.type
_entity.pdbx_description
1 polymer ?
#
loop_
_entity_poly.entity_id
_entity_poly.type
_entity_poly.pdbx_seq_one_letter_code
_entity_poly.pdbx_strand_id
1 'polypeptide(L)'
;MTALRIVVIGGGFSGAAFAIHLLRDHPALQAELTIIEPRARLGAGVAYGSTDPQHRINVAANRMALFAEDPTQFHRWLEEADEAARDPDAALPDGRLYPQRGRFGAYMAETLDALAREAAPRIAL
;
A
#
# COMPACT_ATOMS: atom_id res chain seq x y z
N MET A 1 -5.21 -15.44 29.53
CA MET A 1 -4.67 -15.86 28.22
C MET A 1 -3.84 -14.71 27.68
N THR A 2 -2.61 -14.96 27.23
CA THR A 2 -1.78 -13.93 26.58
C THR A 2 -2.32 -13.65 25.19
N ALA A 3 -2.47 -12.38 24.81
CA ALA A 3 -2.88 -11.99 23.47
C ALA A 3 -1.89 -12.54 22.42
N LEU A 4 -2.38 -12.93 21.25
CA LEU A 4 -1.51 -13.33 20.13
C LEU A 4 -0.63 -12.13 19.74
N ARG A 5 0.68 -12.35 19.62
CA ARG A 5 1.63 -11.29 19.22
C ARG A 5 2.27 -11.66 17.89
N ILE A 6 2.19 -10.76 16.94
CA ILE A 6 2.69 -10.93 15.58
C ILE A 6 3.72 -9.83 15.34
N VAL A 7 4.95 -10.22 15.02
CA VAL A 7 6.03 -9.28 14.70
C VAL A 7 6.43 -9.48 13.24
N VAL A 8 6.35 -8.41 12.46
CA VAL A 8 6.75 -8.37 11.04
C VAL A 8 8.07 -7.62 10.94
N ILE A 9 9.11 -8.30 10.43
CA ILE A 9 10.43 -7.69 10.22
C ILE A 9 10.51 -7.20 8.77
N GLY A 10 10.54 -5.89 8.59
CA GLY A 10 10.48 -5.21 7.30
C GLY A 10 9.08 -4.69 6.97
N GLY A 11 8.95 -3.38 6.90
CA GLY A 11 7.72 -2.67 6.56
C GLY A 11 7.68 -2.19 5.11
N GLY A 12 8.42 -2.86 4.22
CA GLY A 12 8.28 -2.68 2.78
C GLY A 12 6.98 -3.26 2.24
N PHE A 13 6.89 -3.40 0.91
CA PHE A 13 5.68 -3.91 0.25
C PHE A 13 5.14 -5.20 0.86
N SER A 14 5.97 -6.25 1.00
CA SER A 14 5.51 -7.55 1.49
C SER A 14 5.01 -7.52 2.93
N GLY A 15 5.70 -6.80 3.82
CA GLY A 15 5.29 -6.69 5.23
C GLY A 15 3.99 -5.89 5.39
N ALA A 16 3.85 -4.80 4.64
CA ALA A 16 2.60 -4.04 4.63
C ALA A 16 1.45 -4.81 3.97
N ALA A 17 1.69 -5.51 2.86
CA ALA A 17 0.69 -6.35 2.21
C ALA A 17 0.20 -7.45 3.17
N PHE A 18 1.12 -8.11 3.90
CA PHE A 18 0.76 -9.07 4.93
C PHE A 18 -0.13 -8.42 6.01
N ALA A 19 0.26 -7.26 6.55
CA ALA A 19 -0.52 -6.57 7.57
C ALA A 19 -1.91 -6.15 7.04
N ILE A 20 -1.98 -5.60 5.83
CA ILE A 20 -3.23 -5.22 5.15
C ILE A 20 -4.17 -6.43 5.06
N HIS A 21 -3.69 -7.56 4.55
CA HIS A 21 -4.49 -8.78 4.43
C HIS A 21 -4.89 -9.32 5.80
N LEU A 22 -3.99 -9.30 6.79
CA LEU A 22 -4.32 -9.73 8.15
C LEU A 22 -5.47 -8.92 8.76
N LEU A 23 -5.42 -7.58 8.63
CA LEU A 23 -6.40 -6.67 9.22
C LEU A 23 -7.77 -6.80 8.52
N ARG A 24 -7.76 -6.94 7.20
CA ARG A 24 -8.96 -7.05 6.34
C ARG A 24 -9.62 -8.42 6.41
N ASP A 25 -8.84 -9.49 6.26
CA ASP A 25 -9.37 -10.85 6.07
C ASP A 25 -9.65 -11.58 7.40
N HIS A 26 -9.17 -11.04 8.52
CA HIS A 26 -9.41 -11.60 9.86
C HIS A 26 -10.07 -10.58 10.81
N PRO A 27 -11.33 -10.17 10.55
CA PRO A 27 -12.03 -9.16 11.34
C PRO A 27 -12.33 -9.57 12.79
N ALA A 28 -12.28 -10.86 13.12
CA ALA A 28 -12.47 -11.37 14.47
C ALA A 28 -11.16 -11.57 15.26
N LEU A 29 -10.00 -11.40 14.62
CA LEU A 29 -8.71 -11.62 15.28
C LEU A 29 -8.45 -10.56 16.36
N GLN A 30 -7.96 -11.02 17.51
CA GLN A 30 -7.48 -10.22 18.62
C GLN A 30 -5.97 -10.45 18.73
N ALA A 31 -5.16 -9.44 18.42
CA ALA A 31 -3.71 -9.58 18.39
C ALA A 31 -2.98 -8.25 18.63
N GLU A 32 -1.73 -8.32 19.06
CA GLU A 32 -0.78 -7.20 18.95
C GLU A 32 0.05 -7.42 17.67
N LEU A 33 0.03 -6.46 16.76
CA LEU A 33 0.83 -6.46 15.55
C LEU A 33 1.94 -5.42 15.70
N THR A 34 3.19 -5.79 15.42
CA THR A 34 4.31 -4.84 15.41
C THR A 34 5.07 -4.98 14.11
N ILE A 35 5.25 -3.87 13.40
CA ILE A 35 6.05 -3.83 12.17
C ILE A 35 7.36 -3.09 12.47
N ILE A 36 8.49 -3.78 12.29
CA ILE A 36 9.83 -3.21 12.46
C ILE A 36 10.34 -2.77 11.09
N GLU A 37 10.39 -1.46 10.86
CA GLU A 37 10.89 -0.85 9.63
C GLU A 37 11.75 0.37 9.97
N PRO A 38 13.01 0.44 9.48
CA PRO A 38 13.84 1.61 9.73
C PRO A 38 13.36 2.88 9.00
N ARG A 39 12.57 2.74 7.92
CA ARG A 39 12.03 3.88 7.17
C ARG A 39 10.75 4.41 7.82
N ALA A 40 10.55 5.72 7.72
CA ALA A 40 9.36 6.39 8.27
C ALA A 40 8.03 5.96 7.61
N ARG A 41 8.07 5.51 6.35
CA ARG A 41 6.87 5.11 5.59
C ARG A 41 6.81 3.60 5.42
N LEU A 42 5.76 3.00 5.99
CA LEU A 42 5.40 1.60 5.74
C LEU A 42 4.82 1.41 4.32
N GLY A 43 4.93 0.21 3.78
CA GLY A 43 4.41 -0.16 2.46
C GLY A 43 5.32 0.17 1.28
N ALA A 44 6.21 1.15 1.42
CA ALA A 44 7.07 1.58 0.33
C ALA A 44 8.31 0.68 0.13
N GLY A 45 9.04 0.41 1.22
CA GLY A 45 10.31 -0.31 1.18
C GLY A 45 11.33 0.34 0.23
N VAL A 46 12.27 -0.44 -0.29
CA VAL A 46 13.25 0.04 -1.29
C VAL A 46 12.59 0.29 -2.64
N ALA A 47 11.69 -0.60 -3.07
CA ALA A 47 11.12 -0.59 -4.42
C ALA A 47 10.27 0.66 -4.70
N TYR A 48 9.49 1.10 -3.70
CA TYR A 48 8.53 2.19 -3.85
C TYR A 48 8.84 3.39 -2.95
N GLY A 49 9.99 3.39 -2.28
CA GLY A 49 10.45 4.50 -1.43
C GLY A 49 11.28 5.57 -2.14
N SER A 50 11.56 5.39 -3.44
CA SER A 50 12.32 6.36 -4.23
C SER A 50 11.56 7.68 -4.40
N THR A 51 12.28 8.79 -4.27
CA THR A 51 11.80 10.15 -4.59
C THR A 51 12.24 10.64 -5.97
N ASP A 52 13.05 9.88 -6.69
CA ASP A 52 13.44 10.21 -8.06
C ASP A 52 12.22 10.14 -9.01
N PRO A 53 11.88 11.24 -9.70
CA PRO A 53 10.71 11.29 -10.59
C PRO A 53 10.85 10.39 -11.83
N GLN A 54 12.06 9.97 -12.20
CA GLN A 54 12.29 9.04 -13.31
C GLN A 54 11.98 7.60 -12.92
N HIS A 55 11.95 7.28 -11.63
CA HIS A 55 11.58 5.95 -11.16
C HIS A 55 10.06 5.76 -11.22
N ARG A 56 9.59 5.27 -12.38
CA ARG A 56 8.20 4.91 -12.63
C ARG A 56 7.95 3.41 -12.47
N ILE A 57 6.69 3.05 -12.28
CA ILE A 57 6.27 1.65 -12.34
C ILE A 57 6.44 1.12 -13.78
N ASN A 58 6.77 -0.16 -13.91
CA ASN A 58 7.04 -0.80 -15.21
C ASN A 58 5.82 -1.57 -15.77
N VAL A 59 4.71 -1.57 -15.03
CA VAL A 59 3.42 -2.13 -15.44
C VAL A 59 2.37 -1.03 -15.31
N ALA A 60 1.33 -1.07 -16.15
CA ALA A 60 0.26 -0.09 -16.04
C ALA A 60 -0.45 -0.21 -14.68
N ALA A 61 -0.86 0.91 -14.10
CA ALA A 61 -1.47 0.94 -12.77
C ALA A 61 -2.71 0.04 -12.64
N ASN A 62 -3.51 -0.10 -13.71
CA ASN A 62 -4.67 -0.98 -13.77
C ASN A 62 -4.34 -2.48 -13.79
N ARG A 63 -3.04 -2.83 -13.76
CA ARG A 63 -2.52 -4.20 -13.66
C ARG A 63 -1.69 -4.41 -12.39
N MET A 64 -1.54 -3.40 -11.53
CA MET A 64 -0.90 -3.53 -10.23
C MET A 64 -1.94 -3.83 -9.17
N ALA A 65 -2.02 -5.11 -8.78
CA ALA A 65 -3.00 -5.58 -7.81
C ALA A 65 -2.37 -5.72 -6.42
N LEU A 66 -3.00 -5.07 -5.43
CA LEU A 66 -2.86 -5.43 -4.02
C LEU A 66 -3.87 -6.54 -3.64
N PHE A 67 -5.08 -6.45 -4.18
CA PHE A 67 -6.15 -7.43 -3.99
C PHE A 67 -6.46 -8.11 -5.32
N ALA A 68 -6.49 -9.45 -5.32
CA ALA A 68 -6.67 -10.22 -6.55
C ALA A 68 -8.09 -10.08 -7.11
N GLU A 69 -9.07 -9.90 -6.22
CA GLU A 69 -10.49 -9.68 -6.51
C GLU A 69 -10.78 -8.28 -7.07
N ASP A 70 -9.87 -7.32 -6.88
CA ASP A 70 -10.00 -5.95 -7.37
C ASP A 70 -8.65 -5.40 -7.86
N PRO A 71 -8.19 -5.87 -9.04
CA PRO A 71 -6.86 -5.52 -9.56
C PRO A 71 -6.74 -4.05 -10.01
N THR A 72 -7.84 -3.31 -10.06
CA THR A 72 -7.88 -1.92 -10.53
C THR A 72 -7.94 -0.89 -9.41
N GLN A 73 -7.93 -1.32 -8.14
CA GLN A 73 -8.05 -0.42 -7.00
C GLN A 73 -6.96 0.67 -6.98
N PHE A 74 -5.70 0.31 -7.24
CA PHE A 74 -4.62 1.30 -7.32
C PHE A 74 -4.85 2.31 -8.45
N HIS A 75 -5.38 1.87 -9.60
CA HIS A 75 -5.69 2.77 -10.70
C HIS A 75 -6.79 3.77 -10.33
N ARG A 76 -7.89 3.31 -9.70
CA ARG A 76 -8.96 4.20 -9.25
C ARG A 76 -8.48 5.19 -8.19
N TRP A 77 -7.61 4.76 -7.27
CA TRP A 77 -6.99 5.66 -6.30
C TRP A 77 -6.16 6.78 -6.97
N LEU A 78 -5.50 6.50 -8.11
CA LEU A 78 -4.81 7.54 -8.88
C LEU A 78 -5.80 8.49 -9.58
N GLU A 79 -6.90 7.98 -10.12
CA GLU A 79 -7.94 8.79 -10.74
C GLU A 79 -8.59 9.74 -9.72
N GLU A 80 -8.90 9.23 -8.52
CA GLU A 80 -9.42 10.02 -7.40
C GLU A 80 -8.45 11.12 -6.95
N ALA A 81 -7.14 10.87 -7.07
CA ALA A 81 -6.08 11.84 -6.77
C ALA A 81 -5.75 12.80 -7.93
N ASP A 82 -6.49 12.73 -9.04
CA ASP A 82 -6.27 13.46 -10.28
C ASP A 82 -4.81 13.36 -10.78
N GLU A 83 -4.28 12.12 -10.80
CA GLU A 83 -2.86 11.87 -11.08
C GLU A 83 -2.45 12.37 -12.46
N ALA A 84 -3.33 12.26 -13.47
CA ALA A 84 -3.03 12.72 -14.82
C ALA A 84 -2.81 14.24 -14.89
N ALA A 85 -3.53 15.03 -14.08
CA ALA A 85 -3.28 16.45 -13.96
C ALA A 85 -2.01 16.75 -13.15
N ARG A 86 -1.72 15.93 -12.14
CA ARG A 86 -0.55 16.08 -11.25
C ARG A 86 0.78 15.75 -11.94
N ASP A 87 0.79 14.69 -12.73
CA ASP A 87 1.94 14.18 -13.47
C ASP A 87 1.48 13.79 -14.89
N PRO A 88 1.41 14.76 -15.83
CA PRO A 88 1.00 14.50 -17.20
C PRO A 88 1.83 13.43 -17.90
N ASP A 89 3.11 13.29 -17.52
CA ASP A 89 4.03 12.29 -18.06
C ASP A 89 3.72 10.87 -17.56
N ALA A 90 2.86 10.72 -16.54
CA ALA A 90 2.35 9.42 -16.13
C ALA A 90 1.25 8.89 -17.06
N ALA A 91 0.59 9.75 -17.84
CA ALA A 91 -0.60 9.38 -18.61
C ALA A 91 -0.26 9.09 -20.08
N LEU A 92 -0.79 7.98 -20.59
CA LEU A 92 -0.81 7.70 -22.02
C LEU A 92 -2.15 8.14 -22.64
N PRO A 93 -2.20 8.44 -23.96
CA PRO A 93 -3.44 8.84 -24.64
C PRO A 93 -4.58 7.81 -24.56
N ASP A 94 -4.26 6.54 -24.25
CA ASP A 94 -5.23 5.46 -24.09
C ASP A 94 -5.75 5.31 -22.64
N GLY A 95 -5.43 6.25 -21.75
CA GLY A 95 -5.87 6.28 -20.36
C GLY A 95 -5.02 5.44 -19.40
N ARG A 96 -4.02 4.69 -19.88
CA ARG A 96 -3.11 3.97 -18.98
C ARG A 96 -2.23 4.93 -18.19
N LEU A 97 -2.05 4.62 -16.91
CA LEU A 97 -1.19 5.38 -16.00
C LEU A 97 0.08 4.59 -15.63
N TYR A 98 1.22 5.26 -15.72
CA TYR A 98 2.56 4.82 -15.30
C TYR A 98 3.17 5.86 -14.33
N PRO A 99 2.59 6.03 -13.14
CA PRO A 99 3.06 7.00 -12.16
C PRO A 99 4.45 6.67 -11.63
N GLN A 100 5.03 7.63 -10.94
CA GLN A 100 6.23 7.43 -10.13
C GLN A 100 6.00 6.31 -9.10
N ARG A 101 7.02 5.48 -8.84
CA ARG A 101 6.96 4.36 -7.88
C ARG A 101 6.52 4.81 -6.49
N GLY A 102 6.88 6.02 -6.10
CA GLY A 102 6.46 6.64 -4.84
C GLY A 102 4.95 6.74 -4.66
N ARG A 103 4.16 6.80 -5.75
CA ARG A 103 2.69 6.83 -5.70
C ARG A 103 2.11 5.49 -5.29
N PHE A 104 2.68 4.38 -5.76
CA PHE A 104 2.30 3.05 -5.27
C PHE A 104 2.67 2.87 -3.79
N GLY A 105 3.83 3.41 -3.37
CA GLY A 105 4.22 3.42 -1.96
C GLY A 105 3.26 4.24 -1.07
N ALA A 106 2.73 5.36 -1.58
CA ALA A 106 1.72 6.17 -0.88
C ALA A 106 0.38 5.42 -0.76
N TYR A 107 -0.09 4.83 -1.86
CA TYR A 107 -1.28 3.98 -1.88
C TYR A 107 -1.23 2.84 -0.84
N MET A 108 -0.10 2.13 -0.76
CA MET A 108 0.11 1.08 0.24
C MET A 108 0.06 1.62 1.67
N ALA A 109 0.67 2.78 1.92
CA ALA A 109 0.70 3.40 3.24
C ALA A 109 -0.70 3.85 3.68
N GLU A 110 -1.45 4.52 2.80
CA GLU A 110 -2.82 4.98 3.07
C GLU A 110 -3.77 3.81 3.29
N THR A 111 -3.63 2.73 2.51
CA THR A 111 -4.46 1.52 2.66
C THR A 111 -4.19 0.84 4.00
N LEU A 112 -2.92 0.70 4.40
CA LEU A 112 -2.56 0.14 5.70
C LEU A 112 -3.09 1.00 6.85
N ASP A 113 -2.90 2.32 6.77
CA ASP A 113 -3.36 3.27 7.79
C ASP A 113 -4.88 3.28 7.96
N ALA A 114 -5.64 3.22 6.85
CA ALA A 114 -7.10 3.08 6.89
C ALA A 114 -7.54 1.79 7.61
N LEU A 115 -7.00 0.64 7.20
CA LEU A 115 -7.36 -0.65 7.82
C LEU A 115 -6.90 -0.76 9.27
N ALA A 116 -5.75 -0.16 9.62
CA ALA A 116 -5.26 -0.12 10.99
C ALA A 116 -6.21 0.67 11.90
N ARG A 117 -6.70 1.83 11.43
CA ARG A 117 -7.71 2.62 12.17
C ARG A 117 -9.00 1.83 12.39
N GLU A 118 -9.47 1.11 11.38
CA GLU A 118 -10.68 0.27 11.48
C GLU A 118 -10.48 -0.92 12.43
N ALA A 119 -9.27 -1.50 12.45
CA ALA A 119 -8.93 -2.63 13.28
C ALA A 119 -8.50 -2.27 14.70
N ALA A 120 -8.22 -0.99 15.00
CA ALA A 120 -7.71 -0.52 16.29
C ALA A 120 -8.44 -1.05 17.55
N PRO A 121 -9.77 -1.29 17.54
CA PRO A 121 -10.45 -1.90 18.70
C PRO A 121 -10.04 -3.36 18.97
N ARG A 122 -9.37 -4.02 18.02
CA ARG A 122 -9.13 -5.47 17.95
C ARG A 122 -7.65 -5.80 17.86
N ILE A 123 -6.92 -4.98 17.10
CA ILE A 123 -5.50 -5.14 16.81
C ILE A 123 -4.82 -3.81 17.09
N ALA A 124 -3.87 -3.82 18.02
CA ALA A 124 -2.93 -2.72 18.20
C ALA A 124 -1.80 -2.89 17.19
N LEU A 125 -1.63 -1.93 16.28
CA LEU A 125 -0.53 -1.82 15.33
C LEU A 125 0.40 -0.66 15.73
#